data_AF-A0A1D1Z7J6-F1
#
_entry.id   AF-A0A1D1Z7J6-F1
#
_cell.length_a   1.000
_cell.length_b   1.000
_cell.length_c   1.000
_cell.angle_alpha   90.00
_cell.angle_beta   90.00
_cell.angle_gamma   90.00
#
_symmetry.space_group_name_H-M   'P 1'
#
loop_
_entity.id
_entity.type
_entity.pdbx_description
1 polymer ?
#
loop_
_entity_poly.entity_id
_entity_poly.type
_entity_poly.pdbx_seq_one_letter_code
_entity_poly.pdbx_strand_id
1 'polypeptide(L)'
;LLISSFVRSGDRALLCSLAPYAPAGRSASPTAQLAETILHYATTAVTPQQSRAEIRISFDVLHERSPCNFLVFGLGRDSLMWSAFNPGGTTLFLEEDPKWVQTVLKDDATHALHAHTVRYPTQLQQANDLLRSYRSEPACLPPAAHLKGNRRCRLALADLPEEVYDREWDLIMIDAPRGYFNEAPGRMGAIYSAAVMARLRRGEGDTHVFLHDVDRRVEKAFAMEFLCKKHLVGGTGRLWHFRIPPAARDQGANSTHATGGFC
;
A
#
# COMPACT_ATOMS: atom_id res chain seq x y z
N LEU A 1 -6.36 66.57 -49.62
CA LEU A 1 -7.20 65.48 -50.13
C LEU A 1 -6.69 64.17 -49.59
N LEU A 2 -7.61 63.32 -49.11
CA LEU A 2 -7.40 62.01 -48.50
C LEU A 2 -6.73 60.99 -49.46
N ILE A 3 -6.03 59.98 -48.92
CA ILE A 3 -6.44 58.54 -48.87
C ILE A 3 -5.24 57.65 -48.45
N SER A 4 -5.43 56.91 -47.34
CA SER A 4 -5.06 55.51 -46.96
C SER A 4 -4.03 54.72 -47.81
N SER A 5 -3.25 53.72 -47.34
CA SER A 5 -3.13 52.93 -46.09
C SER A 5 -2.09 51.79 -46.29
N PHE A 6 -1.63 51.20 -45.18
CA PHE A 6 -1.14 49.81 -44.95
C PHE A 6 0.37 49.44 -44.92
N VAL A 7 0.78 49.06 -43.70
CA VAL A 7 1.54 47.85 -43.27
C VAL A 7 3.03 47.72 -43.62
N ARG A 8 3.89 47.77 -42.57
CA ARG A 8 4.64 46.62 -42.00
C ARG A 8 5.48 47.09 -40.80
N SER A 9 5.12 46.71 -39.58
CA SER A 9 6.04 46.76 -38.44
C SER A 9 6.60 45.35 -38.24
N GLY A 10 7.86 45.18 -38.62
CA GLY A 10 8.65 44.00 -38.35
C GLY A 10 9.33 44.09 -36.98
N ASP A 11 9.68 42.90 -36.48
CA ASP A 11 10.64 42.62 -35.41
C ASP A 11 10.17 42.81 -33.96
N ARG A 12 9.26 41.92 -33.54
CA ARG A 12 9.23 41.46 -32.14
C ARG A 12 10.31 40.40 -31.93
N ALA A 13 11.41 40.80 -31.30
CA ALA A 13 12.38 39.89 -30.71
C ALA A 13 11.66 38.93 -29.75
N LEU A 14 11.65 37.64 -30.09
CA LEU A 14 11.23 36.55 -29.22
C LEU A 14 12.31 36.34 -28.14
N LEU A 15 12.23 37.09 -27.05
CA LEU A 15 12.91 36.73 -25.82
C LEU A 15 12.10 35.61 -25.16
N CYS A 16 12.48 34.36 -25.45
CA CYS A 16 12.07 33.23 -24.65
C CYS A 16 12.67 33.39 -23.25
N SER A 17 11.85 33.76 -22.28
CA SER A 17 12.17 33.62 -20.86
C SER A 17 12.38 32.12 -20.58
N LEU A 18 13.64 31.71 -20.49
CA LEU A 18 14.01 30.41 -19.94
C LEU A 18 13.63 30.44 -18.46
N ALA A 19 12.51 29.81 -18.11
CA ALA A 19 12.25 29.43 -16.74
C ALA A 19 13.41 28.51 -16.29
N PRO A 20 13.99 28.69 -15.10
CA PRO A 20 14.98 27.77 -14.60
C PRO A 20 14.35 26.39 -14.47
N TYR A 21 14.81 25.46 -15.31
CA TYR A 21 14.61 24.03 -15.12
C TYR A 21 15.14 23.71 -13.72
N ALA A 22 14.25 23.47 -12.76
CA ALA A 22 14.63 22.80 -11.54
C ALA A 22 15.22 21.44 -11.95
N PRO A 23 16.42 21.06 -11.49
CA PRO A 23 16.91 19.72 -11.76
C PRO A 23 15.91 18.76 -11.11
N ALA A 24 15.40 17.81 -11.89
CA ALA A 24 14.74 16.65 -11.33
C ALA A 24 15.64 16.12 -10.21
N GLY A 25 15.11 16.02 -9.00
CA GLY A 25 15.88 15.59 -7.83
C GLY A 25 16.70 14.36 -8.19
N ARG A 26 18.01 14.40 -7.93
CA ARG A 26 18.89 13.26 -8.16
C ARG A 26 18.33 12.07 -7.38
N SER A 27 17.70 11.13 -8.07
CA SER A 27 17.39 9.83 -7.49
C SER A 27 18.72 9.23 -7.06
N ALA A 28 18.90 9.04 -5.74
CA ALA A 28 20.11 8.45 -5.20
C ALA A 28 20.29 7.05 -5.81
N SER A 29 21.53 6.69 -6.18
CA SER A 29 21.79 5.32 -6.64
C SER A 29 21.36 4.31 -5.56
N PRO A 30 20.89 3.09 -5.92
CA PRO A 30 20.51 2.07 -4.93
C PRO A 30 21.55 1.84 -3.83
N THR A 31 22.84 1.86 -4.20
CA THR A 31 23.94 1.73 -3.24
C THR A 31 24.03 2.90 -2.27
N ALA A 32 23.80 4.13 -2.74
CA ALA A 32 23.76 5.32 -1.89
C ALA A 32 22.56 5.29 -0.93
N GLN A 33 21.37 4.93 -1.43
CA GLN A 33 20.18 4.78 -0.61
C GLN A 33 20.38 3.71 0.49
N LEU A 34 21.01 2.58 0.16
CA LEU A 34 21.32 1.55 1.15
C LEU A 34 22.35 2.04 2.18
N ALA A 35 23.39 2.75 1.76
CA ALA A 35 24.40 3.31 2.67
C ALA A 35 23.80 4.34 3.64
N GLU A 36 22.95 5.24 3.14
CA GLU A 36 22.20 6.21 3.95
C GLU A 36 21.26 5.50 4.93
N THR A 37 20.58 4.46 4.48
CA THR A 37 19.70 3.63 5.33
C THR A 37 20.47 2.96 6.46
N ILE A 38 21.63 2.36 6.15
CA ILE A 38 22.51 1.75 7.16
C ILE A 38 22.98 2.82 8.15
N LEU A 39 23.43 3.98 7.67
CA LEU A 39 23.85 5.08 8.53
C LEU A 39 22.73 5.54 9.46
N HIS A 40 21.51 5.71 8.93
CA HIS A 40 20.34 6.10 9.71
C HIS A 40 20.09 5.11 10.85
N TYR A 41 19.95 3.81 10.55
CA TYR A 41 19.62 2.81 11.58
C TYR A 41 20.79 2.48 12.51
N ALA A 42 22.04 2.67 12.08
CA ALA A 42 23.22 2.48 12.93
C ALA A 42 23.43 3.63 13.93
N THR A 43 22.90 4.82 13.65
CA THR A 43 23.14 6.03 14.47
C THR A 43 21.91 6.55 15.20
N THR A 44 20.71 6.10 14.82
CA THR A 44 19.46 6.44 15.51
C THR A 44 19.22 5.57 16.75
N ALA A 45 18.66 6.18 17.81
CA ALA A 45 18.14 5.43 18.96
C ALA A 45 16.74 4.83 18.71
N VAL A 46 16.18 5.08 17.52
CA VAL A 46 14.81 4.76 17.16
C VAL A 46 14.78 3.54 16.23
N THR A 47 14.34 2.39 16.73
CA THR A 47 14.24 1.16 15.94
C THR A 47 12.82 0.92 15.40
N PRO A 48 12.68 0.12 14.33
CA PRO A 48 11.40 -0.48 13.91
C PRO A 48 10.64 -1.14 15.06
N GLN A 49 9.30 -1.16 14.97
CA GLN A 49 8.45 -1.84 15.94
C GLN A 49 8.51 -3.37 15.79
N GLN A 50 8.65 -3.85 14.56
CA GLN A 50 8.79 -5.27 14.26
C GLN A 50 10.16 -5.79 14.75
N SER A 51 10.14 -6.99 15.34
CA SER A 51 11.36 -7.70 15.71
C SER A 51 12.15 -8.13 14.48
N ARG A 52 13.45 -8.43 14.66
CA ARG A 52 14.29 -8.97 13.59
C ARG A 52 13.68 -10.23 12.94
N ALA A 53 13.06 -11.11 13.73
CA ALA A 53 12.44 -12.33 13.21
C ALA A 53 11.22 -12.00 12.32
N GLU A 54 10.38 -11.06 12.74
CA GLU A 54 9.23 -10.59 11.96
C GLU A 54 9.70 -9.93 10.66
N ILE A 55 10.67 -9.00 10.74
CA ILE A 55 11.25 -8.33 9.57
C ILE A 55 11.84 -9.33 8.58
N ARG A 56 12.49 -10.39 9.09
CA ARG A 56 13.17 -11.37 8.24
C ARG A 56 12.22 -12.05 7.25
N ILE A 57 10.98 -12.34 7.66
CA ILE A 57 9.99 -13.00 6.80
C ILE A 57 9.69 -12.14 5.56
N SER A 58 9.43 -10.85 5.73
CA SER A 58 9.17 -9.94 4.61
C SER A 58 10.42 -9.63 3.81
N PHE A 59 11.57 -9.50 4.48
CA PHE A 59 12.87 -9.31 3.82
C PHE A 59 13.22 -10.46 2.88
N ASP A 60 13.03 -11.72 3.27
CA ASP A 60 13.37 -12.86 2.42
C ASP A 60 12.58 -12.85 1.10
N VAL A 61 11.29 -12.50 1.17
CA VAL A 61 10.47 -12.35 -0.04
C VAL A 61 10.88 -11.13 -0.89
N LEU A 62 11.18 -10.00 -0.26
CA LEU A 62 11.68 -8.82 -0.97
C LEU A 62 13.02 -9.11 -1.66
N HIS A 63 13.92 -9.81 -0.99
CA HIS A 63 15.23 -10.17 -1.53
C HIS A 63 15.11 -11.06 -2.78
N GLU A 64 14.15 -11.98 -2.80
CA GLU A 64 13.90 -12.86 -3.95
C GLU A 64 13.17 -12.17 -5.10
N ARG A 65 12.31 -11.17 -4.81
CA ARG A 65 11.39 -10.57 -5.79
C ARG A 65 11.77 -9.16 -6.24
N SER A 66 12.67 -8.48 -5.54
CA SER A 66 13.05 -7.11 -5.90
C SER A 66 13.79 -7.06 -7.25
N PRO A 67 13.53 -6.05 -8.10
CA PRO A 67 12.57 -4.96 -7.92
C PRO A 67 11.11 -5.39 -8.11
N CYS A 68 10.23 -4.98 -7.20
CA CYS A 68 8.80 -5.30 -7.25
C CYS A 68 7.90 -4.12 -6.84
N ASN A 69 6.58 -4.30 -6.98
CA ASN A 69 5.58 -3.38 -6.46
C ASN A 69 5.21 -3.78 -5.02
N PHE A 70 5.59 -2.95 -4.06
CA PHE A 70 5.36 -3.16 -2.62
C PHE A 70 4.45 -2.06 -2.04
N LEU A 71 3.25 -2.45 -1.59
CA LEU A 71 2.34 -1.56 -0.89
C LEU A 71 2.47 -1.75 0.62
N VAL A 72 2.56 -0.66 1.36
CA VAL A 72 2.59 -0.67 2.83
C VAL A 72 1.44 0.18 3.34
N PHE A 73 0.47 -0.45 4.01
CA PHE A 73 -0.46 0.27 4.87
C PHE A 73 0.28 0.59 6.17
N GLY A 74 0.70 1.84 6.31
CA GLY A 74 1.50 2.38 7.40
C GLY A 74 2.71 3.16 6.88
N LEU A 75 3.00 4.28 7.53
CA LEU A 75 4.26 5.01 7.37
C LEU A 75 4.90 5.14 8.75
N GLY A 76 6.21 4.91 8.87
CA GLY A 76 6.84 4.92 10.17
C GLY A 76 8.34 4.73 10.14
N ARG A 77 8.84 4.29 11.29
CA ARG A 77 10.28 4.16 11.59
C ARG A 77 10.96 3.08 10.75
N ASP A 78 10.22 2.17 10.16
CA ASP A 78 10.66 1.06 9.33
C ASP A 78 10.55 1.36 7.82
N SER A 79 9.91 2.45 7.43
CA SER A 79 9.66 2.77 6.02
C SER A 79 10.94 3.00 5.21
N LEU A 80 11.97 3.58 5.80
CA LEU A 80 13.27 3.73 5.13
C LEU A 80 13.88 2.37 4.80
N MET A 81 13.87 1.44 5.77
CA MET A 81 14.31 0.06 5.58
C MET A 81 13.50 -0.64 4.48
N TRP A 82 12.16 -0.53 4.51
CA TRP A 82 11.30 -1.13 3.49
C TRP A 82 11.57 -0.61 2.07
N SER A 83 11.85 0.69 1.94
CA SER A 83 12.23 1.28 0.65
C SER A 83 13.60 0.75 0.19
N ALA A 84 14.59 0.70 1.09
CA ALA A 84 15.95 0.23 0.77
C ALA A 84 16.04 -1.27 0.46
N PHE A 85 15.11 -2.09 0.96
CA PHE A 85 15.02 -3.51 0.61
C PHE A 85 14.44 -3.75 -0.79
N ASN A 86 13.93 -2.72 -1.46
CA ASN A 86 13.34 -2.84 -2.79
C ASN A 86 14.01 -1.90 -3.83
N PRO A 87 15.35 -1.96 -4.00
CA PRO A 87 16.06 -1.06 -4.90
C PRO A 87 15.55 -1.15 -6.34
N GLY A 88 15.18 -0.01 -6.93
CA GLY A 88 14.63 0.06 -8.30
C GLY A 88 13.17 -0.41 -8.43
N GLY A 89 12.56 -0.92 -7.35
CA GLY A 89 11.14 -1.22 -7.28
C GLY A 89 10.31 0.01 -6.89
N THR A 90 9.01 -0.20 -6.73
CA THR A 90 8.09 0.81 -6.17
C THR A 90 7.66 0.38 -4.78
N THR A 91 7.98 1.19 -3.78
CA THR A 91 7.47 1.02 -2.42
C THR A 91 6.58 2.22 -2.08
N LEU A 92 5.29 1.99 -1.86
CA LEU A 92 4.29 3.02 -1.58
C LEU A 92 3.73 2.87 -0.17
N PHE A 93 3.74 3.95 0.62
CA PHE A 93 3.23 3.98 1.99
C PHE A 93 1.90 4.73 2.09
N LEU A 94 0.91 4.15 2.77
CA LEU A 94 -0.40 4.76 3.03
C LEU A 94 -0.60 4.99 4.52
N GLU A 95 -0.80 6.24 4.95
CA GLU A 95 -0.88 6.61 6.37
C GLU A 95 -2.11 7.48 6.67
N GLU A 96 -2.77 7.27 7.82
CA GLU A 96 -3.97 8.01 8.18
C GLU A 96 -3.73 9.43 8.72
N ASP A 97 -2.61 9.66 9.40
CA ASP A 97 -2.38 10.89 10.14
C ASP A 97 -1.48 11.86 9.35
N PRO A 98 -2.03 12.96 8.81
CA PRO A 98 -1.24 13.93 8.05
C PRO A 98 -0.10 14.55 8.87
N LYS A 99 -0.26 14.69 10.19
CA LYS A 99 0.82 15.22 11.05
C LYS A 99 1.93 14.19 11.20
N TRP A 100 1.58 12.91 11.28
CA TRP A 100 2.56 11.84 11.31
C TRP A 100 3.32 11.73 10.00
N VAL A 101 2.64 11.83 8.86
CA VAL A 101 3.28 11.90 7.53
C VAL A 101 4.29 13.04 7.48
N GLN A 102 3.90 14.25 7.87
CA GLN A 102 4.81 15.39 7.92
C GLN A 102 5.99 15.16 8.87
N THR A 103 5.76 14.49 10.00
CA THR A 103 6.81 14.20 10.98
C THR A 103 7.83 13.21 10.40
N VAL A 104 7.37 12.13 9.77
CA VAL A 104 8.25 11.11 9.19
C VAL A 104 9.01 11.67 8.00
N LEU A 105 8.39 12.46 7.12
CA LEU A 105 9.02 12.97 5.89
C LEU A 105 9.87 14.24 6.10
N LYS A 106 9.97 14.75 7.34
CA LYS A 106 10.80 15.92 7.64
C LYS A 106 12.29 15.59 7.77
N ASP A 107 12.64 14.34 8.05
CA ASP A 107 14.03 13.89 8.18
C ASP A 107 14.66 13.74 6.78
N ASP A 108 15.91 14.20 6.64
CA ASP A 108 16.65 14.14 5.38
C ASP A 108 16.78 12.70 4.85
N ALA A 109 16.80 11.68 5.70
CA ALA A 109 16.89 10.29 5.26
C ALA A 109 15.58 9.76 4.65
N THR A 110 14.44 10.37 4.98
CA THR A 110 13.10 9.86 4.67
C THR A 110 12.26 10.79 3.78
N HIS A 111 12.73 12.01 3.50
CA HIS A 111 12.00 12.99 2.68
C HIS A 111 11.62 12.48 1.27
N ALA A 112 12.38 11.52 0.74
CA ALA A 112 12.16 10.91 -0.57
C ALA A 112 11.22 9.69 -0.55
N LEU A 113 10.68 9.31 0.62
CA LEU A 113 9.73 8.20 0.70
C LEU A 113 8.44 8.51 -0.04
N HIS A 114 7.99 7.57 -0.87
CA HIS A 114 6.76 7.70 -1.62
C HIS A 114 5.55 7.37 -0.72
N ALA A 115 4.86 8.39 -0.22
CA ALA A 115 3.79 8.21 0.73
C ALA A 115 2.56 9.08 0.43
N HIS A 116 1.38 8.55 0.74
CA HIS A 116 0.11 9.25 0.68
C HIS A 116 -0.61 9.25 2.03
N THR A 117 -1.15 10.40 2.41
CA THR A 117 -2.14 10.47 3.48
C THR A 117 -3.49 9.97 2.96
N VAL A 118 -4.10 9.00 3.63
CA VAL A 118 -5.38 8.40 3.23
C VAL A 118 -6.38 8.37 4.38
N ARG A 119 -7.67 8.18 4.07
CA ARG A 119 -8.71 8.04 5.09
C ARG A 119 -9.18 6.59 5.20
N TYR A 120 -9.18 6.05 6.41
CA TYR A 120 -9.82 4.76 6.71
C TYR A 120 -11.22 5.02 7.30
N PRO A 121 -12.31 4.58 6.65
CA PRO A 121 -13.67 4.94 7.06
C PRO A 121 -14.23 4.08 8.21
N THR A 122 -13.59 2.96 8.52
CA THR A 122 -14.04 2.00 9.54
C THR A 122 -13.34 2.20 10.87
N GLN A 123 -14.08 2.07 11.97
CA GLN A 123 -13.54 2.11 13.34
C GLN A 123 -13.45 0.71 13.94
N LEU A 124 -12.49 0.48 14.83
CA LEU A 124 -12.24 -0.82 15.47
C LEU A 124 -13.51 -1.41 16.10
N GLN A 125 -14.31 -0.60 16.79
CA GLN A 125 -15.56 -1.02 17.43
C GLN A 125 -16.61 -1.60 16.45
N GLN A 126 -16.52 -1.26 15.17
CA GLN A 126 -17.44 -1.73 14.13
C GLN A 126 -17.07 -3.13 13.61
N ALA A 127 -15.95 -3.72 14.04
CA ALA A 127 -15.41 -4.97 13.49
C ALA A 127 -16.44 -6.12 13.47
N ASN A 128 -17.15 -6.35 14.57
CA ASN A 128 -18.14 -7.43 14.63
C ASN A 128 -19.33 -7.17 13.69
N ASP A 129 -19.81 -5.93 13.59
CA ASP A 129 -20.89 -5.57 12.68
C ASP A 129 -20.49 -5.75 11.23
N LEU A 130 -19.27 -5.33 10.88
CA LEU A 130 -18.73 -5.46 9.53
C LEU A 130 -18.64 -6.93 9.09
N LEU A 131 -18.15 -7.83 9.96
CA LEU A 131 -18.12 -9.27 9.69
C LEU A 131 -19.52 -9.89 9.57
N ARG A 132 -20.51 -9.37 10.30
CA ARG A 132 -21.89 -9.85 10.19
C ARG A 132 -22.57 -9.38 8.90
N SER A 133 -22.36 -8.12 8.50
CA SER A 133 -23.15 -7.49 7.43
C SER A 133 -22.55 -7.63 6.03
N TYR A 134 -21.25 -7.88 5.88
CA TYR A 134 -20.65 -7.87 4.54
C TYR A 134 -21.19 -9.00 3.63
N ARG A 135 -21.57 -10.16 4.20
CA ARG A 135 -22.16 -11.28 3.44
C ARG A 135 -23.51 -10.96 2.80
N SER A 136 -24.23 -9.97 3.31
CA SER A 136 -25.50 -9.52 2.73
C SER A 136 -25.36 -8.41 1.69
N GLU A 137 -24.14 -7.90 1.47
CA GLU A 137 -23.87 -6.87 0.46
C GLU A 137 -23.15 -7.51 -0.73
N PRO A 138 -23.81 -7.73 -1.87
CA PRO A 138 -23.20 -8.34 -3.05
C PRO A 138 -21.95 -7.61 -3.54
N ALA A 139 -21.87 -6.28 -3.37
CA ALA A 139 -20.69 -5.50 -3.75
C ALA A 139 -19.46 -5.77 -2.85
N CYS A 140 -19.63 -6.46 -1.72
CA CYS A 140 -18.53 -6.94 -0.87
C CYS A 140 -18.04 -8.34 -1.24
N LEU A 141 -18.72 -9.07 -2.13
CA LEU A 141 -18.46 -10.49 -2.37
C LEU A 141 -17.91 -10.74 -3.78
N PRO A 142 -16.94 -11.66 -3.93
CA PRO A 142 -16.55 -12.13 -5.26
C PRO A 142 -17.77 -12.73 -6.01
N PRO A 143 -17.89 -12.54 -7.34
CA PRO A 143 -16.95 -11.85 -8.22
C PRO A 143 -17.16 -10.32 -8.32
N ALA A 144 -18.16 -9.76 -7.65
CA ALA A 144 -18.53 -8.34 -7.74
C ALA A 144 -17.66 -7.40 -6.87
N ALA A 145 -16.87 -7.96 -5.95
CA ALA A 145 -15.97 -7.21 -5.08
C ALA A 145 -14.97 -6.36 -5.88
N HIS A 146 -15.00 -5.05 -5.63
CA HIS A 146 -14.06 -4.06 -6.17
C HIS A 146 -13.80 -2.98 -5.11
N LEU A 147 -12.73 -2.20 -5.28
CA LEU A 147 -12.36 -1.16 -4.30
C LEU A 147 -12.75 0.23 -4.78
N LYS A 148 -12.15 0.72 -5.86
CA LYS A 148 -12.35 2.07 -6.39
C LYS A 148 -13.83 2.40 -6.57
N GLY A 149 -14.31 3.44 -5.89
CA GLY A 149 -15.70 3.90 -5.98
C GLY A 149 -16.75 3.00 -5.32
N ASN A 150 -16.38 1.88 -4.69
CA ASN A 150 -17.33 0.98 -4.03
C ASN A 150 -17.84 1.56 -2.70
N ARG A 151 -18.92 2.35 -2.76
CA ARG A 151 -19.57 2.92 -1.56
C ARG A 151 -20.59 1.99 -0.90
N ARG A 152 -20.96 0.90 -1.56
CA ARG A 152 -21.92 -0.07 -1.01
C ARG A 152 -21.23 -0.97 0.01
N CYS A 153 -20.00 -1.41 -0.30
CA CYS A 153 -19.22 -2.20 0.63
C CYS A 153 -18.49 -1.33 1.67
N ARG A 154 -18.94 -1.38 2.93
CA ARG A 154 -18.31 -0.63 4.04
C ARG A 154 -16.86 -0.99 4.31
N LEU A 155 -16.38 -2.15 3.85
CA LEU A 155 -14.99 -2.60 3.99
C LEU A 155 -14.08 -2.10 2.87
N ALA A 156 -14.65 -1.66 1.73
CA ALA A 156 -13.85 -1.21 0.60
C ALA A 156 -13.20 0.15 0.91
N LEU A 157 -11.86 0.20 0.81
CA LEU A 157 -11.15 1.47 0.76
C LEU A 157 -11.32 2.06 -0.65
N ALA A 158 -12.39 2.82 -0.81
CA ALA A 158 -12.92 3.21 -2.11
C ALA A 158 -12.42 4.58 -2.63
N ASP A 159 -11.57 5.25 -1.85
CA ASP A 159 -11.03 6.60 -2.09
C ASP A 159 -9.50 6.67 -1.89
N LEU A 160 -8.79 5.60 -2.23
CA LEU A 160 -7.33 5.59 -2.25
C LEU A 160 -6.81 6.34 -3.49
N PRO A 161 -5.55 6.80 -3.48
CA PRO A 161 -4.89 7.37 -4.66
C PRO A 161 -4.97 6.42 -5.86
N GLU A 162 -5.08 6.98 -7.07
CA GLU A 162 -5.28 6.22 -8.31
C GLU A 162 -4.19 5.15 -8.54
N GLU A 163 -2.95 5.49 -8.24
CA GLU A 163 -1.82 4.55 -8.35
C GLU A 163 -1.94 3.30 -7.47
N VAL A 164 -2.77 3.34 -6.42
CA VAL A 164 -3.05 2.15 -5.60
C VAL A 164 -3.93 1.18 -6.36
N TYR A 165 -4.86 1.68 -7.18
CA TYR A 165 -5.81 0.88 -7.96
C TYR A 165 -5.25 0.43 -9.30
N ASP A 166 -4.46 1.27 -9.94
CA ASP A 166 -3.94 1.02 -11.28
C ASP A 166 -2.74 0.05 -11.29
N ARG A 167 -2.22 -0.28 -10.10
CA ARG A 167 -1.03 -1.10 -9.92
C ARG A 167 -1.35 -2.47 -9.34
N GLU A 168 -0.69 -3.48 -9.89
CA GLU A 168 -0.70 -4.82 -9.32
C GLU A 168 0.42 -4.95 -8.28
N TRP A 169 0.04 -5.29 -7.05
CA TRP A 169 0.98 -5.37 -5.93
C TRP A 169 1.50 -6.80 -5.78
N ASP A 170 2.82 -6.95 -5.80
CA ASP A 170 3.51 -8.23 -5.57
C ASP A 170 3.57 -8.54 -4.08
N LEU A 171 3.82 -7.50 -3.27
CA LEU A 171 3.84 -7.55 -1.82
C LEU A 171 2.91 -6.49 -1.24
N ILE A 172 2.21 -6.84 -0.16
CA ILE A 172 1.40 -5.93 0.64
C ILE A 172 1.74 -6.15 2.13
N MET A 173 2.22 -5.11 2.81
CA MET A 173 2.38 -5.09 4.27
C MET A 173 1.21 -4.34 4.88
N ILE A 174 0.54 -4.95 5.85
CA ILE A 174 -0.57 -4.37 6.60
C ILE A 174 -0.10 -4.16 8.04
N ASP A 175 0.46 -2.97 8.31
CA ASP A 175 0.90 -2.56 9.65
C ASP A 175 0.12 -1.34 10.19
N ALA A 176 -0.82 -0.82 9.43
CA ALA A 176 -1.71 0.27 9.79
C ALA A 176 -3.10 0.02 9.17
N PRO A 177 -4.15 0.78 9.58
CA PRO A 177 -4.16 1.83 10.61
C PRO A 177 -3.97 1.32 12.04
N ARG A 178 -3.78 2.27 12.97
CA ARG A 178 -3.43 2.09 14.40
C ARG A 178 -4.21 1.01 15.18
N GLY A 179 -5.54 0.99 15.07
CA GLY A 179 -6.41 -0.03 15.67
C GLY A 179 -6.25 -0.30 17.17
N TYR A 180 -5.79 0.65 18.00
CA TYR A 180 -5.53 0.42 19.44
C TYR A 180 -6.58 1.00 20.41
N PHE A 181 -7.62 1.69 19.91
CA PHE A 181 -8.82 2.09 20.68
C PHE A 181 -10.08 1.98 19.82
N ASN A 182 -11.26 1.98 20.45
CA ASN A 182 -12.54 1.66 19.81
C ASN A 182 -12.87 2.55 18.62
N GLU A 183 -12.65 3.85 18.74
CA GLU A 183 -12.94 4.86 17.72
C GLU A 183 -11.81 5.01 16.71
N ALA A 184 -10.67 4.36 16.94
CA ALA A 184 -9.53 4.39 16.02
C ALA A 184 -9.89 3.68 14.72
N PRO A 185 -9.31 4.11 13.59
CA PRO A 185 -9.35 3.30 12.39
C PRO A 185 -8.68 1.95 12.63
N GLY A 186 -9.37 0.87 12.26
CA GLY A 186 -8.89 -0.50 12.39
C GLY A 186 -8.49 -1.13 11.06
N ARG A 187 -7.69 -2.21 11.09
CA ARG A 187 -7.11 -2.85 9.89
C ARG A 187 -8.11 -3.61 9.01
N MET A 188 -9.39 -3.64 9.38
CA MET A 188 -10.46 -4.36 8.66
C MET A 188 -10.50 -4.01 7.16
N GLY A 189 -10.53 -2.71 6.83
CA GLY A 189 -10.58 -2.26 5.44
C GLY A 189 -9.30 -2.54 4.67
N ALA A 190 -8.12 -2.45 5.32
CA ALA A 190 -6.84 -2.77 4.71
C ALA A 190 -6.71 -4.27 4.41
N ILE A 191 -7.11 -5.14 5.34
CA ILE A 191 -7.15 -6.60 5.15
C ILE A 191 -8.09 -6.98 4.01
N TYR A 192 -9.32 -6.44 4.00
CA TYR A 192 -10.27 -6.65 2.91
C TYR A 192 -9.70 -6.17 1.56
N SER A 193 -9.09 -4.98 1.54
CA SER A 193 -8.53 -4.40 0.32
C SER A 193 -7.38 -5.22 -0.23
N ALA A 194 -6.48 -5.72 0.61
CA ALA A 194 -5.40 -6.60 0.19
C ALA A 194 -5.94 -7.91 -0.42
N ALA A 195 -6.99 -8.50 0.16
CA ALA A 195 -7.63 -9.69 -0.38
C ALA A 195 -8.24 -9.43 -1.76
N VAL A 196 -8.93 -8.30 -1.95
CA VAL A 196 -9.51 -7.92 -3.24
C VAL A 196 -8.42 -7.65 -4.27
N MET A 197 -7.39 -6.87 -3.94
CA MET A 197 -6.26 -6.59 -4.83
C MET A 197 -5.55 -7.88 -5.29
N ALA A 198 -5.23 -8.77 -4.36
CA ALA A 198 -4.56 -10.04 -4.66
C ALA A 198 -5.39 -10.94 -5.60
N ARG A 199 -6.70 -11.01 -5.38
CA ARG A 199 -7.60 -11.85 -6.19
C ARG A 199 -7.90 -11.26 -7.57
N LEU A 200 -7.94 -9.93 -7.69
CA LEU A 200 -8.19 -9.21 -8.95
C LEU A 200 -6.93 -9.04 -9.82
N ARG A 201 -5.76 -9.41 -9.30
CA ARG A 201 -4.53 -9.46 -10.08
C ARG A 201 -4.73 -10.26 -11.37
N ARG A 202 -4.33 -9.67 -12.48
CA ARG A 202 -4.37 -10.17 -13.86
C ARG A 202 -3.00 -10.71 -14.28
N GLY A 203 -1.92 -10.07 -13.82
CA GLY A 203 -0.55 -10.50 -14.09
C GLY A 203 -0.20 -11.85 -13.46
N GLU A 204 0.94 -12.40 -13.86
CA GLU A 204 1.45 -13.65 -13.30
C GLU A 204 1.90 -13.48 -11.84
N GLY A 205 1.97 -14.62 -11.14
CA GLY A 205 2.45 -14.69 -9.75
C GLY A 205 1.36 -14.54 -8.69
N ASP A 206 1.80 -14.72 -7.45
CA ASP A 206 0.98 -14.64 -6.25
C ASP A 206 1.26 -13.31 -5.57
N THR A 207 0.25 -12.71 -4.92
CA THR A 207 0.49 -11.57 -4.03
C THR A 207 0.86 -12.09 -2.63
N HIS A 208 1.99 -11.62 -2.12
CA HIS A 208 2.43 -11.90 -0.75
C HIS A 208 1.84 -10.84 0.19
N VAL A 209 1.01 -11.25 1.14
CA VAL A 209 0.39 -10.34 2.12
C VAL A 209 0.97 -10.62 3.50
N PHE A 210 1.53 -9.62 4.14
CA PHE A 210 2.03 -9.67 5.51
C PHE A 210 1.09 -8.88 6.40
N LEU A 211 0.54 -9.54 7.42
CA LEU A 211 -0.34 -8.89 8.39
C LEU A 211 0.33 -8.90 9.76
N HIS A 212 0.51 -7.73 10.33
CA HIS A 212 1.08 -7.55 11.66
C HIS A 212 -0.03 -7.43 12.74
N ASP A 213 0.34 -7.49 14.02
CA ASP A 213 -0.57 -7.48 15.17
C ASP A 213 -1.63 -8.62 15.18
N VAL A 214 -1.29 -9.82 14.69
CA VAL A 214 -2.24 -10.97 14.63
C VAL A 214 -2.54 -11.61 16.00
N ASP A 215 -1.89 -11.14 17.05
CA ASP A 215 -2.27 -11.41 18.45
C ASP A 215 -3.59 -10.72 18.82
N ARG A 216 -3.99 -9.67 18.10
CA ARG A 216 -5.28 -9.01 18.27
C ARG A 216 -6.40 -9.80 17.60
N ARG A 217 -7.55 -9.85 18.28
CA ARG A 217 -8.72 -10.63 17.84
C ARG A 217 -9.28 -10.17 16.49
N VAL A 218 -9.30 -8.86 16.22
CA VAL A 218 -9.90 -8.30 15.01
C VAL A 218 -9.07 -8.67 13.79
N GLU A 219 -7.77 -8.41 13.83
CA GLU A 219 -6.80 -8.75 12.79
C GLU A 219 -6.87 -10.24 12.46
N LYS A 220 -6.84 -11.10 13.48
CA LYS A 220 -6.95 -12.55 13.31
C LYS A 220 -8.27 -12.97 12.65
N ALA A 221 -9.41 -12.43 13.08
CA ALA A 221 -10.71 -12.76 12.51
C ALA A 221 -10.82 -12.34 11.04
N PHE A 222 -10.39 -11.12 10.72
CA PHE A 222 -10.42 -10.59 9.36
C PHE A 222 -9.43 -11.29 8.44
N ALA A 223 -8.25 -11.67 8.92
CA ALA A 223 -7.28 -12.43 8.14
C ALA A 223 -7.85 -13.80 7.74
N MET A 224 -8.46 -14.50 8.68
CA MET A 224 -9.04 -15.83 8.44
C MET A 224 -10.24 -15.77 7.50
N GLU A 225 -11.01 -14.69 7.54
CA GLU A 225 -12.18 -14.48 6.68
C GLU A 225 -11.81 -14.04 5.25
N PHE A 226 -10.82 -13.16 5.07
CA PHE A 226 -10.54 -12.54 3.76
C PHE A 226 -9.24 -13.02 3.11
N LEU A 227 -8.19 -13.30 3.88
CA LEU A 227 -6.90 -13.78 3.36
C LEU A 227 -6.86 -15.31 3.28
N CYS A 228 -7.73 -15.99 4.04
CA CYS A 228 -7.94 -17.44 4.09
C CYS A 228 -6.80 -18.26 4.67
N LYS A 229 -7.15 -19.19 5.56
CA LYS A 229 -6.18 -20.12 6.17
C LYS A 229 -5.39 -20.92 5.12
N LYS A 230 -6.03 -21.30 4.01
CA LYS A 230 -5.39 -22.06 2.92
C LYS A 230 -4.22 -21.31 2.26
N HIS A 231 -4.17 -19.98 2.38
CA HIS A 231 -3.10 -19.15 1.85
C HIS A 231 -2.06 -18.77 2.91
N LEU A 232 -2.26 -19.10 4.19
CA LEU A 232 -1.28 -18.84 5.25
C LEU A 232 -0.08 -19.76 5.08
N VAL A 233 1.06 -19.20 4.68
CA VAL A 233 2.30 -19.96 4.41
C VAL A 233 3.30 -19.91 5.56
N GLY A 234 3.15 -18.99 6.50
CA GLY A 234 4.00 -18.91 7.68
C GLY A 234 3.68 -17.72 8.57
N GLY A 235 4.48 -17.55 9.63
CA GLY A 235 4.38 -16.43 10.55
C GLY A 235 5.36 -16.58 11.72
N THR A 236 5.66 -15.46 12.38
CA THR A 236 6.48 -15.42 13.59
C THR A 236 6.07 -14.21 14.44
N GLY A 237 6.16 -14.32 15.76
CA GLY A 237 5.71 -13.26 16.66
C GLY A 237 4.26 -12.87 16.37
N ARG A 238 4.06 -11.60 16.03
CA ARG A 238 2.76 -10.99 15.68
C ARG A 238 2.56 -10.82 14.18
N LEU A 239 3.45 -11.35 13.36
CA LEU A 239 3.38 -11.27 11.90
C LEU A 239 2.93 -12.61 11.29
N TRP A 240 1.91 -12.55 10.43
CA TRP A 240 1.53 -13.65 9.54
C TRP A 240 1.84 -13.33 8.09
N HIS A 241 2.20 -14.36 7.32
CA HIS A 241 2.50 -14.28 5.89
C HIS A 241 1.54 -15.17 5.10
N PHE A 242 0.79 -14.54 4.20
CA PHE A 242 -0.10 -15.18 3.25
C PHE A 242 0.47 -15.09 1.83
N ARG A 243 0.25 -16.13 1.03
CA ARG A 243 0.54 -16.15 -0.41
C ARG A 243 -0.76 -16.42 -1.17
N ILE A 244 -1.31 -15.36 -1.77
CA ILE A 244 -2.67 -15.37 -2.34
C ILE A 244 -2.59 -15.41 -3.87
N PRO A 245 -3.14 -16.45 -4.52
CA PRO A 245 -3.20 -16.52 -5.97
C PRO A 245 -4.30 -15.60 -6.56
N PRO A 246 -4.16 -15.16 -7.82
CA PRO A 246 -5.26 -14.60 -8.59
C PRO A 246 -6.48 -15.53 -8.62
N ALA A 247 -7.69 -14.96 -8.63
CA ALA A 247 -8.93 -15.74 -8.54
C ALA A 247 -9.07 -16.78 -9.68
N ALA A 248 -8.59 -16.45 -10.88
CA ALA A 248 -8.62 -17.36 -12.03
C ALA A 248 -7.82 -18.66 -11.80
N ARG A 249 -6.75 -18.60 -11.00
CA ARG A 249 -5.92 -19.78 -10.66
C ARG A 249 -6.39 -20.47 -9.39
N ASP A 250 -6.94 -19.73 -8.43
CA ASP A 250 -7.46 -20.27 -7.17
C ASP A 250 -8.62 -21.26 -7.38
N GLN A 251 -9.46 -21.03 -8.39
CA GLN A 251 -10.61 -21.89 -8.72
C GLN A 251 -10.23 -23.22 -9.43
N GLY A 252 -9.00 -23.35 -9.91
CA GLY A 252 -8.53 -24.56 -10.61
C GLY A 252 -8.04 -25.69 -9.70
N ALA A 253 -7.87 -25.43 -8.39
CA ALA A 253 -7.16 -26.34 -7.49
C ALA A 253 -8.05 -27.17 -6.54
N ASN A 254 -9.36 -26.88 -6.39
CA ASN A 254 -10.29 -27.74 -5.65
C ASN A 254 -11.79 -27.34 -5.82
N SER A 255 -12.57 -28.27 -6.38
CA SER A 255 -14.01 -28.53 -6.16
C SER A 255 -15.08 -27.46 -6.47
N THR A 256 -15.96 -27.79 -7.44
CA THR A 256 -17.43 -27.99 -7.38
C THR A 256 -18.36 -27.35 -6.32
N HIS A 257 -17.94 -26.43 -5.47
CA HIS A 257 -18.87 -25.57 -4.72
C HIS A 257 -18.23 -24.20 -4.51
N ALA A 258 -18.44 -23.30 -5.47
CA ALA A 258 -18.14 -21.88 -5.29
C ALA A 258 -19.14 -21.31 -4.27
N THR A 259 -18.85 -21.49 -2.98
CA THR A 259 -19.42 -20.65 -1.93
C THR A 259 -18.97 -19.22 -2.24
N GLY A 260 -19.90 -18.27 -2.38
CA GLY A 260 -19.64 -16.90 -2.83
C GLY A 260 -18.79 -16.03 -1.87
N GLY A 261 -17.88 -16.61 -1.11
CA GLY A 261 -16.95 -15.95 -0.17
C GLY A 261 -15.53 -15.84 -0.70
N PHE A 262 -14.64 -15.28 0.12
CA PHE A 262 -13.19 -15.22 -0.16
C PHE A 262 -12.50 -16.55 0.09
N CYS A 263 -12.97 -17.23 1.14
CA CYS A 263 -12.69 -18.61 1.52
C CYS A 263 -14.00 -19.40 1.40
#